data_AF-A0A2M6YNA8-F1
#
_entry.id   AF-A0A2M6YNA8-F1
#
_cell.length_a   1.000
_cell.length_b   1.000
_cell.length_c   1.000
_cell.angle_alpha   90.00
_cell.angle_beta   90.00
_cell.angle_gamma   90.00
#
_symmetry.space_group_name_H-M   'P 1'
#
loop_
_entity.id
_entity.type
_entity.pdbx_description
1 polymer ?
#
loop_
_entity_poly.entity_id
_entity_poly.type
_entity_poly.pdbx_seq_one_letter_code
_entity_poly.pdbx_strand_id
1 'polypeptide(L)'
;MPSALTIIVILGAARFAWAQNIDLPALTLNLDGLEGPGQVSGLLKILAVLTVLSLAPSIVILTTCFTRIMVVFSMMRQALGTQQSPPTQLLIGLALFLTFFVMQPVGRKIYQQAIVPYQEQSISGEEFINRAAEPLKAFMLKQTRKKDLALFISLAADDKPKNAESLSLVTVIPAFVISELTTAFEIGFLLYIPFIVLDMVVSSILLSMGMMMLPPVMISLPFKLMLFVLVDGWSLLIGSLVKSFH
;
A
#
# COMPACT_ATOMS: atom_id res chain seq x y z
N MET A 1 -47.45 -5.55 3.46
CA MET A 1 -47.27 -4.08 3.63
C MET A 1 -45.89 -3.60 4.13
N PRO A 2 -44.89 -4.43 4.52
CA PRO A 2 -43.56 -3.89 4.87
C PRO A 2 -42.59 -3.81 3.67
N SER A 3 -42.84 -4.51 2.57
CA SER A 3 -41.93 -4.59 1.42
C SER A 3 -41.89 -3.31 0.57
N ALA A 4 -42.99 -2.56 0.49
CA ALA A 4 -43.07 -1.31 -0.29
C ALA A 4 -42.29 -0.15 0.37
N LEU A 5 -42.19 -0.14 1.70
CA LEU A 5 -41.47 0.90 2.46
C LEU A 5 -39.95 0.77 2.30
N THR A 6 -39.42 -0.46 2.23
CA THR A 6 -37.98 -0.70 1.99
C THR A 6 -37.52 -0.26 0.61
N ILE A 7 -38.36 -0.39 -0.42
CA ILE A 7 -38.01 0.02 -1.79
C ILE A 7 -37.98 1.55 -1.91
N ILE A 8 -38.87 2.26 -1.21
CA ILE A 8 -38.90 3.73 -1.19
C ILE A 8 -37.68 4.32 -0.46
N VAL A 9 -37.19 3.66 0.60
CA VAL A 9 -35.98 4.12 1.32
C VAL A 9 -34.71 3.91 0.49
N ILE A 10 -34.62 2.83 -0.29
CA ILE A 10 -33.48 2.59 -1.19
C ILE A 10 -33.50 3.54 -2.40
N LEU A 11 -34.67 3.86 -2.94
CA LEU A 11 -34.82 4.88 -4.00
C LEU A 11 -34.65 6.32 -3.48
N GLY A 12 -34.92 6.58 -2.20
CA GLY A 12 -34.68 7.87 -1.54
C GLY A 12 -33.19 8.13 -1.26
N ALA A 13 -32.44 7.09 -0.89
CA ALA A 13 -30.99 7.19 -0.69
C ALA A 13 -30.22 7.44 -2.01
N ALA A 14 -30.76 6.97 -3.14
CA ALA A 14 -30.21 7.28 -4.47
C ALA A 14 -30.39 8.76 -4.87
N ARG A 15 -31.30 9.52 -4.21
CA ARG A 15 -31.47 10.96 -4.43
C ARG A 15 -30.55 11.84 -3.58
N PHE A 16 -29.76 11.26 -2.69
CA PHE A 16 -28.69 11.98 -1.99
C PHE A 16 -27.33 11.93 -2.69
N ALA A 17 -27.25 11.30 -3.87
CA ALA A 17 -26.24 11.63 -4.86
C ALA A 17 -26.61 12.95 -5.55
N TRP A 18 -26.64 14.04 -4.76
CA TRP A 18 -26.49 15.36 -5.34
C TRP A 18 -25.12 15.34 -5.99
N ALA A 19 -25.10 15.49 -7.31
CA ALA A 19 -23.96 16.03 -8.01
C ALA A 19 -23.66 17.38 -7.33
N GLN A 20 -22.82 17.37 -6.30
CA GLN A 20 -22.09 18.56 -5.94
C GLN A 20 -21.29 18.86 -7.19
N ASN A 21 -21.69 19.92 -7.88
CA ASN A 21 -20.78 20.62 -8.77
C ASN A 21 -19.55 20.88 -7.92
N ILE A 22 -18.52 20.07 -8.15
CA ILE A 22 -17.18 20.37 -7.69
C ILE A 22 -16.85 21.64 -8.46
N ASP A 23 -17.08 22.78 -7.83
CA ASP A 23 -16.71 24.10 -8.31
C ASP A 23 -15.19 24.17 -8.20
N LEU A 24 -14.51 23.51 -9.14
CA LEU A 24 -13.10 23.74 -9.41
C LEU A 24 -13.04 25.12 -10.05
N PRO A 25 -12.42 26.12 -9.38
CA PRO A 25 -12.25 27.42 -9.99
C PRO A 25 -11.42 27.23 -11.27
N ALA A 26 -12.03 27.52 -12.41
CA ALA A 26 -11.46 27.55 -13.76
C ALA A 26 -11.47 26.27 -14.64
N LEU A 27 -12.38 25.30 -14.47
CA LEU A 27 -12.53 24.21 -15.46
C LEU A 27 -13.98 23.98 -15.94
N THR A 28 -14.54 24.96 -16.65
CA THR A 28 -15.76 24.75 -17.45
C THR A 28 -15.43 23.90 -18.68
N LEU A 29 -15.70 22.60 -18.61
CA LEU A 29 -15.61 21.68 -19.75
C LEU A 29 -16.79 21.93 -20.69
N ASN A 30 -16.65 22.89 -21.59
CA ASN A 30 -17.65 23.15 -22.62
C ASN A 30 -17.40 22.19 -23.79
N LEU A 31 -18.30 21.20 -23.95
CA LEU A 31 -18.20 20.15 -24.97
C LEU A 31 -18.93 20.52 -26.27
N ASP A 32 -19.53 21.70 -26.36
CA ASP A 32 -20.19 22.22 -27.55
C ASP A 32 -19.20 23.04 -28.40
N GLY A 33 -18.61 22.41 -29.43
CA GLY A 33 -17.82 23.11 -30.47
C GLY A 33 -16.46 22.48 -30.80
N LEU A 34 -16.43 21.18 -31.11
CA LEU A 34 -15.21 20.47 -31.51
C LEU A 34 -14.82 20.70 -32.98
N GLU A 35 -14.46 21.93 -33.36
CA GLU A 35 -14.02 22.24 -34.75
C GLU A 35 -12.55 22.71 -34.88
N GLY A 36 -11.77 22.71 -33.79
CA GLY A 36 -10.37 23.19 -33.81
C GLY A 36 -9.34 22.18 -33.27
N PRO A 37 -8.23 21.88 -33.98
CA PRO A 37 -7.16 21.00 -33.52
C PRO A 37 -6.54 21.38 -32.15
N GLY A 38 -6.58 22.68 -31.80
CA GLY A 38 -6.05 23.20 -30.54
C GLY A 38 -6.87 22.85 -29.30
N GLN A 39 -8.21 22.77 -29.42
CA GLN A 39 -9.11 22.48 -28.27
C GLN A 39 -9.16 20.98 -27.95
N VAL A 40 -9.04 20.12 -28.97
CA VAL A 40 -8.86 18.67 -28.79
C VAL A 40 -7.59 18.38 -27.97
N SER A 41 -6.52 19.16 -28.16
CA SER A 41 -5.27 19.00 -27.39
C SER A 41 -5.42 19.35 -25.90
N GLY A 42 -6.28 20.32 -25.56
CA GLY A 42 -6.55 20.73 -24.17
C GLY A 42 -7.38 19.69 -23.42
N LEU A 43 -8.43 19.16 -24.06
CA LEU A 43 -9.23 18.05 -23.53
C LEU A 43 -8.37 16.79 -23.30
N LEU A 44 -7.48 16.45 -24.25
CA LEU A 44 -6.56 15.32 -24.09
C LEU A 44 -5.62 15.50 -22.89
N LYS A 45 -5.11 16.72 -22.65
CA LYS A 45 -4.26 17.01 -21.48
C LYS A 45 -5.02 16.86 -20.16
N ILE A 46 -6.26 17.35 -20.08
CA ILE A 46 -7.09 17.21 -18.87
C ILE A 46 -7.39 15.73 -18.60
N LEU A 47 -7.77 14.98 -19.64
CA LEU A 47 -8.00 13.53 -19.53
C LEU A 47 -6.73 12.79 -19.07
N ALA A 48 -5.56 13.15 -19.58
CA ALA A 48 -4.29 12.58 -19.14
C ALA A 48 -4.01 12.87 -17.66
N VAL A 49 -4.23 14.11 -17.19
CA VAL A 49 -4.06 14.49 -15.79
C VAL A 49 -5.03 13.72 -14.88
N LEU A 50 -6.30 13.62 -15.24
CA LEU A 50 -7.30 12.86 -14.48
C LEU A 50 -6.93 11.36 -14.41
N THR A 51 -6.41 10.82 -15.52
CA THR A 51 -5.94 9.43 -15.56
C THR A 51 -4.79 9.22 -14.58
N VAL A 52 -3.76 10.09 -14.61
CA VAL A 52 -2.63 10.01 -13.67
C VAL A 52 -3.11 10.20 -12.22
N LEU A 53 -4.03 11.13 -11.97
CA LEU A 53 -4.56 11.39 -10.63
C LEU A 53 -5.32 10.18 -10.06
N SER A 54 -6.05 9.45 -10.90
CA SER A 54 -6.73 8.21 -10.47
C SER A 54 -5.76 7.07 -10.14
N LEU A 55 -4.58 7.04 -10.77
CA LEU A 55 -3.52 6.06 -10.49
C LEU A 55 -2.59 6.48 -9.34
N ALA A 56 -2.59 7.76 -8.95
CA ALA A 56 -1.68 8.31 -7.95
C ALA A 56 -1.66 7.53 -6.61
N PRO A 57 -2.80 7.12 -6.02
CA PRO A 57 -2.79 6.36 -4.77
C PRO A 57 -2.02 5.05 -4.89
N SER A 58 -2.20 4.33 -6.00
CA SER A 58 -1.52 3.07 -6.27
C SER A 58 -0.02 3.26 -6.45
N ILE A 59 0.39 4.33 -7.15
CA ILE A 59 1.81 4.66 -7.33
C ILE A 59 2.47 4.94 -5.98
N VAL A 60 1.83 5.72 -5.10
CA VAL A 60 2.35 6.01 -3.76
C VAL A 60 2.47 4.74 -2.93
N ILE A 61 1.49 3.85 -2.99
CA ILE A 61 1.52 2.57 -2.27
C ILE A 61 2.67 1.66 -2.74
N LEU A 62 2.91 1.58 -4.05
CA LEU A 62 3.90 0.68 -4.65
C LEU A 62 5.33 1.23 -4.60
N THR A 63 5.51 2.54 -4.45
CA THR A 63 6.84 3.19 -4.41
C THR A 63 7.32 3.51 -3.00
N THR A 64 6.56 3.11 -1.98
CA THR A 64 6.86 3.36 -0.56
C THR A 64 6.91 2.06 0.24
N CYS A 65 7.23 2.14 1.53
CA CYS A 65 7.21 1.01 2.45
C CYS A 65 5.81 0.48 2.81
N PHE A 66 4.74 1.10 2.32
CA PHE A 66 3.36 0.75 2.66
C PHE A 66 3.05 -0.73 2.41
N THR A 67 3.50 -1.26 1.26
CA THR A 67 3.22 -2.64 0.85
C THR A 67 3.68 -3.66 1.90
N ARG A 68 4.93 -3.56 2.38
CA ARG A 68 5.47 -4.49 3.38
C ARG A 68 4.71 -4.42 4.70
N ILE A 69 4.41 -3.21 5.17
CA ILE A 69 3.70 -2.99 6.44
C ILE A 69 2.29 -3.58 6.37
N MET A 70 1.54 -3.28 5.29
CA MET A 70 0.16 -3.72 5.14
C MET A 70 0.05 -5.25 5.01
N VAL A 71 0.96 -5.88 4.27
CA VAL A 71 0.98 -7.35 4.14
C VAL A 71 1.29 -8.02 5.48
N VAL A 72 2.29 -7.53 6.23
CA VAL A 72 2.62 -8.06 7.56
C VAL A 72 1.45 -7.91 8.53
N PHE A 73 0.77 -6.77 8.56
CA PHE A 73 -0.43 -6.57 9.37
C PHE A 73 -1.57 -7.52 8.98
N SER A 74 -1.78 -7.74 7.68
CA SER A 74 -2.80 -8.68 7.20
C SER A 74 -2.49 -10.10 7.62
N MET A 75 -1.22 -10.54 7.49
CA MET A 75 -0.77 -11.85 7.94
C MET A 75 -0.89 -12.02 9.45
N MET A 76 -0.47 -11.03 10.24
CA MET A 76 -0.62 -11.04 11.70
C MET A 76 -2.10 -11.23 12.11
N ARG A 77 -3.02 -10.48 11.49
CA ARG A 77 -4.47 -10.63 11.74
C ARG A 77 -4.94 -12.05 11.47
N GLN A 78 -4.49 -12.65 10.37
CA GLN A 78 -4.87 -14.01 10.01
C GLN A 78 -4.23 -15.06 10.95
N ALA A 79 -3.01 -14.81 11.45
CA ALA A 79 -2.33 -15.69 12.41
C ALA A 79 -3.07 -15.76 13.76
N LEU A 80 -3.60 -14.62 14.23
CA LEU A 80 -4.39 -14.53 15.46
C LEU A 80 -5.72 -15.29 15.37
N GLY A 81 -6.22 -15.58 14.16
CA GLY A 81 -7.47 -16.31 13.95
C GLY A 81 -8.73 -15.54 14.34
N THR A 82 -8.63 -14.23 14.50
CA THR A 82 -9.74 -13.35 14.90
C THR A 82 -10.69 -13.10 13.74
N GLN A 83 -12.00 -13.11 14.01
CA GLN A 83 -13.01 -12.77 13.01
C GLN A 83 -13.00 -11.26 12.73
N GLN A 84 -12.33 -10.86 11.64
CA GLN A 84 -12.29 -9.49 11.09
C GLN A 84 -11.78 -8.37 12.02
N SER A 85 -11.40 -8.69 13.26
CA SER A 85 -10.71 -7.77 14.18
C SER A 85 -9.18 -7.98 14.09
N PRO A 86 -8.35 -6.93 14.01
CA PRO A 86 -8.73 -5.53 13.83
C PRO A 86 -9.32 -5.24 12.44
N PRO A 87 -10.22 -4.24 12.31
CA PRO A 87 -10.79 -3.85 11.04
C PRO A 87 -9.71 -3.49 10.01
N THR A 88 -9.90 -3.88 8.74
CA THR A 88 -8.93 -3.58 7.66
C THR A 88 -8.63 -2.08 7.56
N GLN A 89 -9.66 -1.23 7.75
CA GLN A 89 -9.52 0.22 7.71
C GLN A 89 -8.54 0.75 8.76
N LEU A 90 -8.53 0.15 9.96
CA LEU A 90 -7.61 0.52 11.03
C LEU A 90 -6.18 0.14 10.67
N LEU A 91 -5.99 -1.06 10.10
CA LEU A 91 -4.67 -1.52 9.64
C LEU A 91 -4.11 -0.64 8.52
N ILE A 92 -4.96 -0.24 7.56
CA ILE A 92 -4.59 0.70 6.50
C ILE A 92 -4.18 2.04 7.10
N GLY A 93 -4.97 2.59 8.03
CA GLY A 93 -4.65 3.85 8.71
C GLY A 93 -3.31 3.80 9.44
N LEU A 94 -3.07 2.74 10.21
CA LEU A 94 -1.80 2.53 10.91
C LEU A 94 -0.63 2.38 9.91
N ALA A 95 -0.84 1.64 8.82
CA ALA A 95 0.18 1.46 7.79
C ALA A 95 0.54 2.79 7.10
N LEU A 96 -0.44 3.66 6.84
CA LEU A 96 -0.20 5.00 6.29
C LEU A 96 0.61 5.87 7.26
N PHE A 97 0.26 5.91 8.54
CA PHE A 97 1.01 6.69 9.52
C PHE A 97 2.44 6.20 9.69
N LEU A 98 2.65 4.88 9.73
CA LEU A 98 3.99 4.31 9.75
C LEU A 98 4.76 4.58 8.46
N THR A 99 4.07 4.57 7.31
CA THR A 99 4.68 4.93 6.03
C THR A 99 5.18 6.37 6.07
N PHE A 100 4.37 7.32 6.54
CA PHE A 100 4.82 8.72 6.70
C PHE A 100 6.00 8.85 7.67
N PHE A 101 5.99 8.10 8.76
CA PHE A 101 7.08 8.09 9.73
C PHE A 101 8.39 7.57 9.13
N VAL A 102 8.36 6.43 8.44
CA VAL A 102 9.54 5.81 7.81
C VAL A 102 10.01 6.60 6.58
N MET A 103 9.08 7.15 5.79
CA MET A 103 9.39 7.90 4.57
C MET A 103 9.75 9.37 4.81
N GLN A 104 9.71 9.85 6.05
CA GLN A 104 10.06 11.24 6.39
C GLN A 104 11.39 11.74 5.77
N PRO A 105 12.53 11.01 5.81
CA PRO A 105 13.77 11.48 5.19
C PRO A 105 13.67 11.58 3.66
N VAL A 106 12.91 10.70 3.00
CA VAL A 106 12.69 10.75 1.55
C VAL A 106 11.80 11.94 1.19
N GLY A 107 10.71 12.14 1.93
CA GLY A 107 9.82 13.29 1.75
C GLY A 107 10.53 14.63 1.93
N ARG A 108 11.45 14.74 2.91
CA ARG A 108 12.29 15.94 3.10
C ARG A 108 13.19 16.21 1.90
N LYS A 109 13.81 15.18 1.31
CA LYS A 109 14.63 15.33 0.10
C LYS A 109 13.80 15.81 -1.08
N ILE A 110 12.65 15.19 -1.33
CA ILE A 110 11.73 15.62 -2.41
C ILE A 110 11.30 17.08 -2.21
N TYR A 111 10.97 17.46 -0.98
CA TYR A 111 10.58 18.84 -0.67
C TYR A 111 11.69 19.84 -1.01
N GLN A 112 12.92 19.58 -0.57
CA GLN A 112 14.06 20.48 -0.78
C GLN A 112 14.58 20.48 -2.22
N GLN A 113 14.59 19.34 -2.89
CA GLN A 113 15.23 19.17 -4.20
C GLN A 113 14.28 19.40 -5.37
N ALA A 114 12.97 19.20 -5.18
CA ALA A 114 11.97 19.31 -6.23
C ALA A 114 10.91 20.39 -5.93
N ILE A 115 10.25 20.34 -4.77
CA ILE A 115 9.09 21.23 -4.48
C ILE A 115 9.51 22.69 -4.37
N VAL A 116 10.52 23.00 -3.54
CA VAL A 116 10.99 24.39 -3.36
C VAL A 116 11.50 24.98 -4.68
N PRO A 117 12.41 24.33 -5.44
CA PRO A 117 12.88 24.88 -6.71
C PRO A 117 11.78 25.07 -7.75
N TYR A 118 10.76 24.20 -7.78
CA TYR A 118 9.63 24.33 -8.70
C TYR A 118 8.70 25.49 -8.34
N GLN A 119 8.46 25.72 -7.05
CA GLN A 119 7.69 26.89 -6.57
C GLN A 119 8.42 28.20 -6.87
N GLU A 120 9.74 28.20 -6.78
CA GLU A 120 10.61 29.33 -7.14
C GLU A 120 10.80 29.48 -8.67
N GLN A 121 10.13 28.66 -9.49
CA GLN A 121 10.22 28.64 -10.95
C GLN A 121 11.65 28.43 -11.49
N SER A 122 12.53 27.86 -10.67
CA SER A 122 13.93 27.60 -11.02
C SER A 122 14.13 26.30 -11.81
N ILE A 123 13.13 25.43 -11.85
CA ILE A 123 13.13 24.17 -12.62
C ILE A 123 11.85 24.03 -13.44
N SER A 124 11.94 23.33 -14.58
CA SER A 124 10.78 22.97 -15.39
C SER A 124 9.95 21.87 -14.73
N GLY A 125 8.72 21.65 -15.22
CA GLY A 125 7.88 20.55 -14.75
C GLY A 125 8.47 19.16 -15.02
N GLU A 126 9.24 19.00 -16.10
CA GLU A 126 9.94 17.75 -16.41
C GLU A 126 11.09 17.49 -15.43
N GLU A 127 11.88 18.52 -15.14
CA GLU A 127 12.97 18.45 -14.17
C GLU A 127 12.45 18.21 -12.74
N PHE A 128 11.28 18.77 -12.39
CA PHE A 128 10.60 18.49 -11.13
C PHE A 128 10.33 16.99 -10.95
N ILE A 129 9.81 16.32 -11.97
CA ILE A 129 9.53 14.88 -11.90
C ILE A 129 10.81 14.07 -11.73
N ASN A 130 11.87 14.41 -12.47
CA ASN A 130 13.16 13.72 -12.36
C ASN A 130 13.76 13.87 -10.96
N ARG A 131 13.78 15.09 -10.41
CA ARG A 131 14.30 15.35 -9.05
C ARG A 131 13.43 14.76 -7.95
N ALA A 132 12.12 14.71 -8.12
CA ALA A 132 11.22 14.06 -7.17
C ALA A 132 11.36 12.53 -7.18
N ALA A 133 11.64 11.96 -8.35
CA ALA A 133 11.79 10.51 -8.51
C ALA A 133 13.12 9.97 -7.96
N GLU A 134 14.19 10.77 -7.97
CA GLU A 134 15.53 10.32 -7.57
C GLU A 134 15.60 9.83 -6.10
N PRO A 135 15.09 10.57 -5.08
CA PRO A 135 15.05 10.08 -3.69
C PRO A 135 14.20 8.82 -3.51
N LEU A 136 13.09 8.69 -4.24
CA LEU A 136 12.24 7.50 -4.22
C LEU A 136 12.97 6.30 -4.81
N LYS A 137 13.64 6.50 -5.95
CA LYS A 137 14.45 5.47 -6.59
C LYS A 137 15.58 5.00 -5.69
N ALA A 138 16.30 5.92 -5.04
CA ALA A 138 17.36 5.60 -4.11
C ALA A 138 16.82 4.78 -2.90
N PHE A 139 15.66 5.16 -2.37
CA PHE A 139 14.98 4.39 -1.32
C PHE A 139 14.63 2.97 -1.79
N MET A 140 14.00 2.83 -2.96
CA MET A 140 13.65 1.52 -3.52
C MET A 140 14.89 0.64 -3.73
N LEU A 141 15.93 1.18 -4.38
CA LEU A 141 17.17 0.43 -4.63
C LEU A 141 17.85 -0.04 -3.34
N LYS A 142 17.78 0.74 -2.24
CA LYS A 142 18.32 0.32 -0.94
C LYS A 142 17.60 -0.91 -0.38
N GLN A 143 16.29 -1.02 -0.62
CA GLN A 143 15.44 -2.09 -0.09
C GLN A 143 15.31 -3.30 -1.04
N THR A 144 15.56 -3.11 -2.33
CA THR A 144 15.46 -4.17 -3.32
C THR A 144 16.61 -5.16 -3.17
N ARG A 145 16.27 -6.44 -3.00
CA ARG A 145 17.25 -7.54 -2.98
C ARG A 145 17.96 -7.63 -4.34
N LYS A 146 19.27 -7.84 -4.31
CA LYS A 146 20.11 -7.97 -5.52
C LYS A 146 19.59 -9.03 -6.49
N LYS A 147 19.08 -10.16 -5.96
CA LYS A 147 18.52 -11.26 -6.76
C LYS A 147 17.29 -10.83 -7.57
N ASP A 148 16.39 -10.05 -6.94
CA ASP A 148 15.13 -9.64 -7.53
C ASP A 148 15.40 -8.52 -8.55
N LEU A 149 16.32 -7.61 -8.23
CA LEU A 149 16.79 -6.61 -9.18
C LEU A 149 17.44 -7.26 -10.42
N ALA A 150 18.31 -8.26 -10.23
CA ALA A 150 18.98 -8.97 -11.32
C ALA A 150 17.99 -9.69 -12.24
N LEU A 151 16.91 -10.27 -11.69
CA LEU A 151 15.86 -10.88 -12.48
C LEU A 151 15.24 -9.87 -13.44
N PHE A 152 14.80 -8.71 -12.95
CA PHE A 152 14.18 -7.70 -13.82
C PHE A 152 15.17 -7.04 -14.78
N ILE A 153 16.45 -6.93 -14.41
CA ILE A 153 17.50 -6.52 -15.36
C ILE A 153 17.67 -7.55 -16.48
N SER A 154 17.60 -8.85 -16.18
CA SER A 154 17.72 -9.88 -17.22
C SER A 154 16.52 -9.95 -18.16
N LEU A 155 15.35 -9.50 -17.70
CA LEU A 155 14.10 -9.46 -18.48
C LEU A 155 13.98 -8.19 -19.31
N ALA A 156 14.52 -7.07 -18.83
CA ALA A 156 14.69 -5.87 -19.61
C ALA A 156 15.82 -6.14 -20.61
N ALA A 157 15.48 -6.36 -21.89
CA ALA A 157 16.42 -6.68 -22.97
C ALA A 157 17.46 -5.58 -23.30
N ASP A 158 17.67 -4.63 -22.38
CA ASP A 158 18.59 -3.51 -22.50
C ASP A 158 20.03 -3.90 -22.14
N ASP A 159 20.97 -3.12 -22.68
CA ASP A 159 22.39 -3.23 -22.34
C ASP A 159 22.62 -3.23 -20.83
N LYS A 160 23.52 -4.10 -20.37
CA LYS A 160 23.87 -4.23 -18.95
C LYS A 160 24.10 -2.84 -18.35
N PRO A 161 23.30 -2.42 -17.36
CA PRO A 161 23.37 -1.08 -16.81
C PRO A 161 24.74 -0.87 -16.17
N LYS A 162 25.35 0.30 -16.44
CA LYS A 162 26.68 0.63 -15.93
C LYS A 162 26.67 0.66 -14.40
N ASN A 163 25.61 1.23 -13.79
CA ASN A 163 25.42 1.36 -12.34
C ASN A 163 23.94 1.13 -11.95
N ALA A 164 23.67 0.78 -10.70
CA ALA A 164 22.29 0.61 -10.19
C ALA A 164 21.46 1.90 -10.29
N GLU A 165 22.11 3.06 -10.21
CA GLU A 165 21.47 4.38 -10.30
C GLU A 165 21.01 4.74 -11.71
N SER A 166 21.53 4.09 -12.76
CA SER A 166 21.11 4.33 -14.15
C SER A 166 19.88 3.50 -14.56
N LEU A 167 19.35 2.64 -13.69
CA LEU A 167 18.22 1.76 -14.00
C LEU A 167 16.92 2.54 -14.23
N SER A 168 16.09 2.13 -15.19
CA SER A 168 14.77 2.75 -15.37
C SER A 168 13.85 2.46 -14.18
N LEU A 169 12.99 3.41 -13.80
CA LEU A 169 11.94 3.20 -12.79
C LEU A 169 11.00 2.05 -13.17
N VAL A 170 10.79 1.83 -14.48
CA VAL A 170 9.98 0.73 -15.02
C VAL A 170 10.56 -0.64 -14.62
N THR A 171 11.88 -0.72 -14.43
CA THR A 171 12.57 -1.94 -13.95
C THR A 171 12.65 -1.99 -12.42
N VAL A 172 12.94 -0.85 -11.77
CA VAL A 172 13.16 -0.77 -10.32
C VAL A 172 11.87 -1.01 -9.53
N ILE A 173 10.76 -0.41 -9.95
CA ILE A 173 9.47 -0.50 -9.23
C ILE A 173 8.99 -1.96 -9.09
N PRO A 174 8.86 -2.76 -10.17
CA PRO A 174 8.39 -4.15 -10.02
C PRO A 174 9.39 -5.01 -9.24
N ALA A 175 10.70 -4.80 -9.41
CA ALA A 175 11.73 -5.49 -8.61
C ALA A 175 11.60 -5.18 -7.12
N PHE A 176 11.39 -3.91 -6.78
CA PHE A 176 11.15 -3.44 -5.41
C PHE A 176 9.90 -4.09 -4.82
N VAL A 177 8.77 -4.06 -5.53
CA VAL A 177 7.51 -4.65 -5.05
C VAL A 177 7.66 -6.14 -4.74
N ILE A 178 8.33 -6.91 -5.62
CA ILE A 178 8.58 -8.34 -5.38
C ILE A 178 9.49 -8.55 -4.15
N SER A 179 10.52 -7.71 -3.99
CA SER A 179 11.41 -7.75 -2.83
C SER A 179 10.68 -7.42 -1.52
N GLU A 180 9.81 -6.40 -1.53
CA GLU A 180 8.97 -6.02 -0.39
C GLU A 180 7.99 -7.13 -0.02
N LEU A 181 7.31 -7.71 -1.01
CA LEU A 181 6.40 -8.84 -0.79
C LEU A 181 7.15 -10.03 -0.18
N THR A 182 8.28 -10.43 -0.75
CA THR A 182 9.08 -11.55 -0.24
C THR A 182 9.48 -11.30 1.22
N THR A 183 9.95 -10.09 1.53
CA THR A 183 10.32 -9.70 2.90
C THR A 183 9.11 -9.70 3.84
N ALA A 184 7.97 -9.22 3.38
CA ALA A 184 6.73 -9.21 4.16
C ALA A 184 6.25 -10.62 4.46
N PHE A 185 6.31 -11.54 3.49
CA PHE A 185 5.97 -12.95 3.68
C PHE A 185 6.93 -13.66 4.63
N GLU A 186 8.23 -13.38 4.56
CA GLU A 186 9.20 -13.92 5.52
C GLU A 186 8.90 -13.46 6.95
N ILE A 187 8.66 -12.15 7.16
CA ILE A 187 8.27 -11.61 8.47
C ILE A 187 6.95 -12.22 8.94
N GLY A 188 5.95 -12.26 8.06
CA GLY A 188 4.64 -12.84 8.37
C GLY A 188 4.74 -14.32 8.73
N PHE A 189 5.55 -15.10 8.01
CA PHE A 189 5.79 -16.50 8.33
C PHE A 189 6.41 -16.67 9.73
N LEU A 190 7.42 -15.87 10.07
CA LEU A 190 8.03 -15.89 11.41
C LEU A 190 7.01 -15.56 12.52
N LEU A 191 6.10 -14.62 12.26
CA LEU A 191 5.01 -14.28 13.19
C LEU A 191 4.00 -15.43 13.35
N TYR A 192 3.80 -16.26 12.32
CA TYR A 192 2.88 -17.39 12.35
C TYR A 192 3.36 -18.55 13.23
N ILE A 193 4.67 -18.80 13.31
CA ILE A 193 5.27 -19.94 14.01
C ILE A 193 4.72 -20.13 15.43
N PRO A 194 4.76 -19.14 16.35
CA PRO A 194 4.28 -19.35 17.73
C PRO A 194 2.79 -19.71 17.79
N PHE A 195 1.97 -19.15 16.90
CA PHE A 195 0.53 -19.42 16.87
C PHE A 195 0.19 -20.79 16.30
N ILE A 196 0.95 -21.26 15.29
CA ILE A 196 0.81 -22.61 14.75
C ILE A 196 1.16 -23.65 15.81
N VAL A 197 2.25 -23.44 16.55
CA VAL A 197 2.64 -24.36 17.64
C VAL A 197 1.52 -24.42 18.68
N LEU A 198 0.95 -23.28 19.04
CA LEU A 198 -0.19 -23.21 19.97
C LEU A 198 -1.39 -24.00 19.44
N ASP A 199 -1.76 -23.82 18.17
CA ASP A 199 -2.85 -24.56 17.54
C ASP A 199 -2.62 -26.07 17.55
N MET A 200 -1.39 -26.53 17.26
CA MET A 200 -1.03 -27.94 17.26
C MET A 200 -1.13 -28.54 18.68
N VAL A 201 -0.66 -27.81 19.70
CA VAL A 201 -0.74 -28.24 21.10
C VAL A 201 -2.21 -28.34 21.55
N VAL A 202 -3.01 -27.29 21.33
CA VAL A 202 -4.44 -27.29 21.71
C VAL A 202 -5.19 -28.41 21.00
N SER A 203 -4.94 -28.62 19.70
CA SER A 203 -5.55 -29.70 18.93
C SER A 203 -5.21 -31.08 19.51
N SER A 204 -3.95 -31.33 19.88
CA SER A 204 -3.53 -32.61 20.47
C SER A 204 -4.21 -32.89 21.82
N ILE A 205 -4.43 -31.86 22.63
CA ILE A 205 -5.12 -31.97 23.92
C ILE A 205 -6.61 -32.27 23.70
N LEU A 206 -7.28 -31.55 22.79
CA LEU A 206 -8.70 -31.78 22.47
C LEU A 206 -8.95 -33.19 21.92
N LEU A 207 -8.07 -33.67 21.04
CA LEU A 207 -8.11 -35.03 20.52
C LEU A 207 -7.95 -36.06 21.64
N SER A 208 -7.03 -35.82 22.59
CA SER A 208 -6.81 -36.69 23.75
C SER A 208 -8.01 -36.73 24.70
N MET A 209 -8.79 -35.65 24.78
CA MET A 209 -10.04 -35.58 25.54
C MET A 209 -11.25 -36.20 24.80
N GLY A 210 -11.08 -36.66 23.56
CA GLY A 210 -12.16 -37.22 22.74
C GLY A 210 -13.11 -36.18 22.13
N MET A 211 -12.79 -34.88 22.21
CA MET A 211 -13.64 -33.80 21.67
C MET A 211 -13.34 -33.54 20.19
N MET A 212 -13.76 -34.45 19.31
CA MET A 212 -13.52 -34.31 17.86
C MET A 212 -14.43 -33.27 17.16
N MET A 213 -15.52 -32.84 17.79
CA MET A 213 -16.54 -32.00 17.16
C MET A 213 -16.30 -30.49 17.33
N LEU A 214 -15.40 -30.08 18.23
CA LEU A 214 -15.09 -28.67 18.45
C LEU A 214 -13.90 -28.25 17.58
N PRO A 215 -14.03 -27.20 16.74
CA PRO A 215 -12.90 -26.70 15.96
C PRO A 215 -11.78 -26.22 16.91
N PRO A 216 -10.56 -26.78 16.83
CA PRO A 216 -9.48 -26.43 17.75
C PRO A 216 -9.13 -24.93 17.77
N VAL A 217 -9.30 -24.25 16.63
CA VAL A 217 -9.06 -22.82 16.46
C VAL A 217 -9.92 -21.96 17.40
N MET A 218 -11.16 -22.38 17.67
CA MET A 218 -12.05 -21.64 18.58
C MET A 218 -11.55 -21.67 20.02
N ILE A 219 -10.91 -22.78 20.41
CA ILE A 219 -10.34 -22.97 21.75
C ILE A 219 -8.97 -22.31 21.85
N SER A 220 -8.17 -22.32 20.79
CA SER A 220 -6.83 -21.74 20.78
C SER A 220 -6.83 -20.20 20.73
N LEU A 221 -7.85 -19.59 20.12
CA LEU A 221 -7.98 -18.14 19.97
C LEU A 221 -7.74 -17.32 21.26
N PRO A 222 -8.41 -17.59 22.41
CA PRO A 222 -8.17 -16.83 23.64
C PRO A 222 -6.72 -16.94 24.12
N PHE A 223 -6.08 -18.10 23.97
CA PHE A 223 -4.68 -18.29 24.31
C PHE A 223 -3.74 -17.52 23.37
N LYS A 224 -4.04 -17.48 22.06
CA LYS A 224 -3.27 -16.66 21.10
C LYS A 224 -3.34 -15.18 21.45
N LEU A 225 -4.54 -14.68 21.75
CA LEU A 225 -4.73 -13.28 22.15
C LEU A 225 -4.00 -12.97 23.45
N MET A 226 -4.09 -13.85 24.44
CA MET A 226 -3.36 -13.71 25.69
C MET A 226 -1.85 -13.67 25.44
N LEU A 227 -1.31 -14.63 24.69
CA LEU A 227 0.11 -14.66 24.33
C LEU A 227 0.53 -13.35 23.65
N PHE A 228 -0.23 -12.90 22.66
CA PHE A 228 0.08 -11.70 21.90
C PHE A 228 0.07 -10.43 22.76
N VAL A 229 -0.87 -10.31 23.70
CA VAL A 229 -0.92 -9.17 24.63
C VAL A 229 0.20 -9.26 25.68
N LEU A 230 0.48 -10.45 26.22
CA LEU A 230 1.51 -10.65 27.26
C LEU A 230 2.92 -10.31 26.77
N VAL A 231 3.20 -10.55 25.49
CA VAL A 231 4.51 -10.21 24.90
C VAL A 231 4.57 -8.79 24.35
N ASP A 232 3.53 -7.98 24.53
CA ASP A 232 3.37 -6.68 23.87
C ASP A 232 3.57 -6.75 22.35
N GLY A 233 2.82 -7.65 21.72
CA GLY A 233 3.00 -8.05 20.32
C GLY A 233 2.90 -6.89 19.32
N TRP A 234 2.07 -5.87 19.60
CA TRP A 234 1.98 -4.68 18.75
C TRP A 234 3.27 -3.87 18.75
N SER A 235 3.84 -3.58 19.92
CA SER A 235 5.09 -2.83 20.03
C SER A 235 6.26 -3.60 19.40
N LEU A 236 6.34 -4.91 19.63
CA LEU A 236 7.35 -5.77 19.01
C LEU A 236 7.25 -5.79 17.49
N LEU A 237 6.03 -5.92 16.96
CA LEU A 237 5.80 -5.98 15.52
C LEU A 237 6.11 -4.65 14.85
N ILE A 238 5.61 -3.53 15.38
CA ILE A 238 5.87 -2.19 14.83
C ILE A 238 7.37 -1.87 14.93
N GLY A 239 8.00 -2.14 16.08
CA GLY A 239 9.42 -1.93 16.28
C GLY A 239 10.29 -2.73 15.31
N SER A 240 9.94 -4.00 15.06
CA SER A 240 10.65 -4.86 14.12
C SER A 240 10.47 -4.41 12.67
N LEU A 241 9.25 -3.99 12.30
CA LEU A 241 8.96 -3.44 10.97
C LEU A 241 9.77 -2.18 10.69
N VAL A 242 9.76 -1.20 11.59
CA VAL A 242 10.50 0.06 11.40
C VAL A 242 12.01 -0.18 11.31
N LYS A 243 12.55 -1.09 12.14
CA LYS A 243 13.96 -1.50 12.07
C LYS A 243 14.31 -2.19 10.76
N SER A 244 13.38 -2.93 10.14
CA SER A 244 13.62 -3.64 8.88
C SER A 244 13.89 -2.73 7.67
N PHE A 245 13.62 -1.43 7.77
CA PHE A 245 13.88 -0.45 6.70
C PHE A 245 15.22 0.28 6.85
N HIS A 246 15.89 0.14 8.00
CA HIS A 246 17.13 0.86 8.30
C HIS A 246 18.35 -0.01 8.03
#